data_AF-A0A7W9EZV6-F1
#
_entry.id   AF-A0A7W9EZV6-F1
#
_cell.length_a   1.000
_cell.length_b   1.000
_cell.length_c   1.000
_cell.angle_alpha   90.00
_cell.angle_beta   90.00
_cell.angle_gamma   90.00
#
_symmetry.space_group_name_H-M   'P 1'
#
loop_
_entity.id
_entity.type
_entity.pdbx_description
1 polymer ?
#
loop_
_entity_poly.entity_id
_entity_poly.type
_entity_poly.pdbx_seq_one_letter_code
_entity_poly.pdbx_strand_id
1 'polypeptide(L)'
;MTDAPAGTPAAMGDGMDAVEWQTSMAGVRAIVRAPEAIRTIQVYGQRCSGTNVLIHLIEGNLPQGTFTEAYGFKHWFVPPQVLFQPSTLVVVIARDAVGWLQSVHRQPWHLDPAVSQMRFSDFIRMEWASYWYGDFWGVDEAHPIYATEMMHERDPQTGARFANPMRKRTAKLSHWAGLHRRAHNLCLVDQASVQADPEGVTRALAAMTGLPMGDTFRPVDSYKGRGVKPYQPHVYPAVSADDLAFIAANLDPKVEGSYGLTMPAAAAADRGSPVGADTTTRGSGALSVSAMVTDS
;
A
#
# COMPACT_ATOMS: atom_id res chain seq x y z
N MET A 1 1.57 -52.71 12.42
CA MET A 1 1.83 -51.27 12.58
C MET A 1 2.09 -50.76 11.17
N THR A 2 1.04 -50.30 10.49
CA THR A 2 1.07 -49.91 9.08
C THR A 2 1.13 -48.39 9.00
N ASP A 3 2.18 -47.89 8.38
CA ASP A 3 2.41 -46.47 8.08
C ASP A 3 1.29 -45.92 7.19
N ALA A 4 0.70 -44.81 7.63
CA ALA A 4 -0.20 -44.00 6.81
C ALA A 4 0.65 -42.98 6.03
N PRO A 5 0.46 -42.83 4.70
CA PRO A 5 1.22 -41.86 3.94
C PRO A 5 0.77 -40.43 4.27
N ALA A 6 1.75 -39.54 4.42
CA ALA A 6 1.58 -38.12 4.61
C ALA A 6 0.76 -37.53 3.45
N GLY A 7 -0.41 -36.98 3.78
CA GLY A 7 -1.25 -36.25 2.83
C GLY A 7 -0.56 -34.96 2.38
N THR A 8 -0.40 -34.81 1.07
CA THR A 8 -0.06 -33.55 0.41
C THR A 8 -1.04 -32.45 0.83
N PRO A 9 -0.59 -31.29 1.33
CA PRO A 9 -1.52 -30.20 1.61
C PRO A 9 -2.14 -29.73 0.29
N ALA A 10 -3.48 -29.71 0.27
CA ALA A 10 -4.26 -29.18 -0.84
C ALA A 10 -3.83 -27.73 -1.14
N ALA A 11 -3.50 -27.46 -2.40
CA ALA A 11 -3.33 -26.11 -2.90
C ALA A 11 -4.64 -25.34 -2.67
N MET A 12 -4.60 -24.30 -1.82
CA MET A 12 -5.68 -23.33 -1.71
C MET A 12 -5.70 -22.45 -2.97
N GLY A 13 -6.25 -22.98 -4.06
CA GLY A 13 -6.54 -22.26 -5.29
C GLY A 13 -7.93 -21.58 -5.26
N ASP A 14 -7.98 -20.37 -5.82
CA ASP A 14 -9.15 -19.63 -6.37
C ASP A 14 -10.34 -19.26 -5.46
N GLY A 15 -10.07 -18.77 -4.26
CA GLY A 15 -11.11 -18.17 -3.41
C GLY A 15 -11.35 -16.66 -3.61
N MET A 16 -10.99 -16.08 -4.77
CA MET A 16 -11.21 -14.65 -5.08
C MET A 16 -12.29 -14.42 -6.15
N ASP A 17 -12.68 -15.46 -6.89
CA ASP A 17 -13.37 -15.30 -8.19
C ASP A 17 -14.90 -15.42 -8.13
N ALA A 18 -15.48 -15.61 -6.93
CA ALA A 18 -16.93 -15.79 -6.77
C ALA A 18 -17.65 -14.65 -6.02
N VAL A 19 -17.04 -13.46 -5.93
CA VAL A 19 -17.67 -12.31 -5.25
C VAL A 19 -17.87 -11.16 -6.23
N GLU A 20 -19.09 -10.65 -6.28
CA GLU A 20 -19.44 -9.48 -7.09
C GLU A 20 -18.92 -8.21 -6.42
N TRP A 21 -17.97 -7.55 -7.09
CA TRP A 21 -17.39 -6.28 -6.64
C TRP A 21 -18.13 -5.12 -7.30
N GLN A 22 -18.64 -4.21 -6.47
CA GLN A 22 -19.15 -2.93 -6.93
C GLN A 22 -17.96 -2.04 -7.29
N THR A 23 -18.00 -1.40 -8.46
CA THR A 23 -17.00 -0.41 -8.88
C THR A 23 -17.70 0.92 -9.04
N SER A 24 -17.31 1.91 -8.25
CA SER A 24 -17.87 3.27 -8.27
C SER A 24 -17.01 4.24 -9.07
N MET A 25 -15.69 4.01 -9.10
CA MET A 25 -14.73 4.71 -9.95
C MET A 25 -13.49 3.85 -10.17
N ALA A 26 -12.65 4.22 -11.14
CA ALA A 26 -11.35 3.56 -11.33
C ALA A 26 -10.52 3.61 -10.04
N GLY A 27 -9.95 2.46 -9.65
CA GLY A 27 -9.16 2.36 -8.44
C GLY A 27 -9.96 2.22 -7.14
N VAL A 28 -11.30 2.23 -7.18
CA VAL A 28 -12.16 2.05 -6.01
C VAL A 28 -13.17 0.95 -6.28
N ARG A 29 -13.08 -0.13 -5.52
CA ARG A 29 -14.03 -1.25 -5.58
C ARG A 29 -14.41 -1.72 -4.21
N ALA A 30 -15.67 -2.10 -4.03
CA ALA A 30 -16.18 -2.51 -2.74
C ALA A 30 -17.13 -3.70 -2.83
N ILE A 31 -17.27 -4.33 -1.67
CA ILE A 31 -18.32 -5.28 -1.33
C ILE A 31 -19.01 -4.65 -0.13
N VAL A 32 -20.30 -4.36 -0.25
CA VAL A 32 -21.12 -3.85 0.86
C VAL A 32 -22.36 -4.73 0.92
N ARG A 33 -22.48 -5.52 1.99
CA ARG A 33 -23.51 -6.58 2.10
C ARG A 33 -24.27 -6.55 3.42
N ALA A 34 -23.77 -5.82 4.42
CA ALA A 34 -24.46 -5.75 5.68
C ALA A 34 -25.81 -5.04 5.52
N PRO A 35 -26.89 -5.54 6.15
CA PRO A 35 -28.15 -4.82 6.21
C PRO A 35 -28.09 -3.62 7.16
N GLU A 36 -27.07 -3.57 8.04
CA GLU A 36 -26.85 -2.47 8.97
C GLU A 36 -26.16 -1.29 8.29
N ALA A 37 -26.58 -0.08 8.65
CA ALA A 37 -25.88 1.14 8.26
C ALA A 37 -24.42 1.12 8.78
N ILE A 38 -23.50 1.60 7.96
CA ILE A 38 -22.10 1.77 8.35
C ILE A 38 -22.00 2.84 9.43
N ARG A 39 -21.24 2.56 10.49
CA ARG A 39 -20.98 3.48 11.61
C ARG A 39 -19.49 3.64 11.89
N THR A 40 -18.71 2.62 11.60
CA THR A 40 -17.27 2.62 11.82
C THR A 40 -16.50 2.27 10.56
N ILE A 41 -15.32 2.87 10.42
CA ILE A 41 -14.44 2.63 9.29
C ILE A 41 -13.06 2.23 9.82
N GLN A 42 -12.65 1.00 9.54
CA GLN A 42 -11.31 0.49 9.82
C GLN A 42 -10.46 0.67 8.57
N VAL A 43 -9.31 1.33 8.69
CA VAL A 43 -8.37 1.48 7.57
C VAL A 43 -7.19 0.53 7.75
N TYR A 44 -6.87 -0.21 6.69
CA TYR A 44 -5.61 -0.94 6.55
C TYR A 44 -4.82 -0.46 5.35
N GLY A 45 -3.52 -0.71 5.39
CA GLY A 45 -2.64 -0.44 4.26
C GLY A 45 -1.20 -0.71 4.65
N GLN A 46 -0.34 -0.84 3.66
CA GLN A 46 1.09 -0.97 3.95
C GLN A 46 1.62 0.36 4.53
N ARG A 47 2.79 0.30 5.17
CA ARG A 47 3.53 1.52 5.49
C ARG A 47 3.74 2.30 4.19
N CYS A 48 3.65 3.62 4.27
CA CYS A 48 3.82 4.51 3.11
C CYS A 48 2.78 4.36 1.97
N SER A 49 1.61 3.75 2.22
CA SER A 49 0.53 3.64 1.22
C SER A 49 -0.55 4.73 1.32
N GLY A 50 -0.38 5.75 2.16
CA GLY A 50 -1.33 6.86 2.27
C GLY A 50 -2.45 6.68 3.32
N THR A 51 -2.35 5.68 4.21
CA THR A 51 -3.36 5.42 5.25
C THR A 51 -3.75 6.66 6.07
N ASN A 52 -2.79 7.51 6.46
CA ASN A 52 -3.11 8.71 7.26
C ASN A 52 -3.90 9.76 6.45
N VAL A 53 -3.59 9.92 5.17
CA VAL A 53 -4.34 10.85 4.30
C VAL A 53 -5.78 10.36 4.16
N LEU A 54 -5.96 9.07 3.89
CA LEU A 54 -7.29 8.46 3.79
C LEU A 54 -8.09 8.58 5.10
N ILE A 55 -7.47 8.33 6.25
CA ILE A 55 -8.12 8.49 7.57
C ILE A 55 -8.61 9.94 7.75
N HIS A 56 -7.76 10.93 7.49
CA HIS A 56 -8.16 12.34 7.63
C HIS A 56 -9.21 12.78 6.62
N LEU A 57 -9.20 12.24 5.39
CA LEU A 57 -10.28 12.46 4.43
C LEU A 57 -11.61 11.91 4.96
N ILE A 58 -11.60 10.70 5.51
CA ILE A 58 -12.79 10.08 6.11
C ILE A 58 -13.30 10.94 7.29
N GLU A 59 -12.44 11.24 8.27
CA GLU A 59 -12.80 12.01 9.46
C GLU A 59 -13.30 13.42 9.12
N GLY A 60 -12.72 14.05 8.10
CA GLY A 60 -13.07 15.41 7.69
C GLY A 60 -14.38 15.50 6.89
N ASN A 61 -14.79 14.42 6.21
CA ASN A 61 -15.84 14.49 5.19
C ASN A 61 -17.00 13.52 5.37
N LEU A 62 -16.86 12.48 6.20
CA LEU A 62 -17.89 11.47 6.48
C LEU A 62 -18.26 11.50 7.97
N PRO A 63 -19.03 12.51 8.44
CA PRO A 63 -19.23 12.77 9.87
C PRO A 63 -19.90 11.64 10.66
N GLN A 64 -20.58 10.71 9.98
CA GLN A 64 -21.20 9.53 10.59
C GLN A 64 -20.34 8.26 10.49
N GLY A 65 -19.23 8.31 9.75
CA GLY A 65 -18.28 7.21 9.60
C GLY A 65 -17.08 7.41 10.54
N THR A 66 -17.16 6.87 11.75
CA THR A 66 -16.10 7.03 12.75
C THR A 66 -14.91 6.13 12.43
N PHE A 67 -13.72 6.71 12.28
CA PHE A 67 -12.49 5.92 12.19
C PHE A 67 -12.28 5.07 13.46
N THR A 68 -11.85 3.81 13.29
CA THR A 68 -11.56 2.91 14.40
C THR A 68 -10.30 2.09 14.16
N GLU A 69 -9.60 1.74 15.24
CA GLU A 69 -8.52 0.74 15.27
C GLU A 69 -8.90 -0.46 16.16
N ALA A 70 -10.19 -0.64 16.47
CA ALA A 70 -10.69 -1.75 17.30
C ALA A 70 -10.37 -3.14 16.73
N TYR A 71 -10.07 -3.22 15.43
CA TYR A 71 -9.72 -4.46 14.72
C TYR A 71 -8.22 -4.61 14.49
N GLY A 72 -7.41 -3.84 15.21
CA GLY A 72 -5.95 -3.88 15.16
C GLY A 72 -5.34 -2.72 14.39
N PHE A 73 -4.02 -2.58 14.54
CA PHE A 73 -3.29 -1.49 13.93
C PHE A 73 -3.29 -1.59 12.41
N LYS A 74 -3.49 -0.45 11.73
CA LYS A 74 -3.66 -0.32 10.27
C LYS A 74 -2.61 -0.99 9.39
N HIS A 75 -1.42 -1.29 9.93
CA HIS A 75 -0.35 -1.94 9.17
C HIS A 75 -0.22 -3.43 9.42
N TRP A 76 -0.92 -4.03 10.39
CA TRP A 76 -0.71 -5.43 10.78
C TRP A 76 -1.53 -6.41 9.92
N PHE A 77 -1.09 -7.66 9.91
CA PHE A 77 -1.98 -8.77 9.57
C PHE A 77 -3.12 -8.82 10.60
N VAL A 78 -4.31 -9.16 10.13
CA VAL A 78 -5.50 -9.25 10.98
C VAL A 78 -5.65 -10.69 11.47
N PRO A 79 -5.56 -10.96 12.79
CA PRO A 79 -5.68 -12.32 13.32
C PRO A 79 -7.00 -13.00 12.91
N PRO A 80 -7.03 -14.32 12.65
CA PRO A 80 -8.23 -15.03 12.19
C PRO A 80 -9.46 -14.87 13.09
N GLN A 81 -9.24 -14.73 14.40
CA GLN A 81 -10.28 -14.56 15.42
C GLN A 81 -10.96 -13.19 15.44
N VAL A 82 -10.44 -12.21 14.68
CA VAL A 82 -11.08 -10.89 14.59
C VAL A 82 -12.41 -11.01 13.83
N LEU A 83 -13.49 -10.62 14.51
CA LEU A 83 -14.84 -10.56 13.98
C LEU A 83 -15.22 -9.10 13.73
N PHE A 84 -15.48 -8.75 12.48
CA PHE A 84 -15.92 -7.41 12.10
C PHE A 84 -17.42 -7.27 12.34
N GLN A 85 -17.84 -6.19 12.99
CA GLN A 85 -19.26 -5.88 13.12
C GLN A 85 -19.89 -5.62 11.74
N PRO A 86 -21.15 -5.99 11.50
CA PRO A 86 -21.84 -5.71 10.23
C PRO A 86 -21.86 -4.22 9.89
N SER A 87 -21.90 -3.33 10.88
CA SER A 87 -21.83 -1.87 10.71
C SER A 87 -20.41 -1.30 10.51
N THR A 88 -19.39 -2.15 10.34
CA THR A 88 -18.02 -1.74 10.02
C THR A 88 -17.74 -1.84 8.52
N LEU A 89 -17.18 -0.78 7.94
CA LEU A 89 -16.50 -0.83 6.65
C LEU A 89 -15.00 -1.04 6.88
N VAL A 90 -14.43 -2.06 6.25
CA VAL A 90 -12.98 -2.20 6.15
C VAL A 90 -12.53 -1.53 4.86
N VAL A 91 -11.63 -0.56 4.92
CA VAL A 91 -11.03 0.10 3.75
C VAL A 91 -9.55 -0.23 3.70
N VAL A 92 -9.08 -0.70 2.54
CA VAL A 92 -7.68 -1.06 2.34
C VAL A 92 -7.10 -0.20 1.24
N ILE A 93 -6.06 0.56 1.58
CA ILE A 93 -5.35 1.41 0.62
C ILE A 93 -4.01 0.81 0.20
N ALA A 94 -3.81 0.65 -1.10
CA ALA A 94 -2.59 0.17 -1.71
C ALA A 94 -1.99 1.22 -2.65
N ARG A 95 -0.66 1.34 -2.63
CA ARG A 95 0.10 2.20 -3.55
C ARG A 95 0.79 1.35 -4.59
N ASP A 96 1.07 1.89 -5.78
CA ASP A 96 1.89 1.22 -6.79
C ASP A 96 3.20 0.65 -6.19
N ALA A 97 3.65 -0.49 -6.69
CA ALA A 97 4.75 -1.23 -6.04
C ALA A 97 6.07 -0.47 -6.05
N VAL A 98 6.41 0.24 -7.13
CA VAL A 98 7.69 0.95 -7.28
C VAL A 98 7.72 2.16 -6.35
N GLY A 99 6.71 3.03 -6.42
CA GLY A 99 6.56 4.19 -5.56
C GLY A 99 6.45 3.81 -4.08
N TRP A 100 5.80 2.68 -3.77
CA TRP A 100 5.79 2.11 -2.43
C TRP A 100 7.20 1.73 -1.94
N LEU A 101 7.95 0.93 -2.72
CA LEU A 101 9.30 0.50 -2.37
C LEU A 101 10.24 1.69 -2.15
N GLN A 102 10.21 2.68 -3.06
CA GLN A 102 11.04 3.87 -2.94
C GLN A 102 10.67 4.70 -1.70
N SER A 103 9.37 4.78 -1.37
CA SER A 103 8.93 5.48 -0.18
C SER A 103 9.32 4.79 1.11
N VAL A 104 9.28 3.46 1.16
CA VAL A 104 9.73 2.67 2.32
C VAL A 104 11.24 2.74 2.44
N HIS A 105 11.99 2.61 1.34
CA HIS A 105 13.44 2.72 1.34
C HIS A 105 13.92 4.06 1.92
N ARG A 106 13.27 5.16 1.52
CA ARG A 106 13.56 6.50 2.09
C ARG A 106 13.19 6.62 3.56
N GLN A 107 12.14 5.92 4.00
CA GLN A 107 11.58 6.02 5.35
C GLN A 107 11.33 4.61 5.89
N PRO A 108 12.41 3.90 6.31
CA PRO A 108 12.37 2.47 6.61
C PRO A 108 11.77 2.20 8.00
N TRP A 109 10.55 2.68 8.23
CA TRP A 109 9.84 2.55 9.50
C TRP A 109 9.77 1.10 9.98
N HIS A 110 10.19 0.91 11.22
CA HIS A 110 10.27 -0.37 11.91
C HIS A 110 11.17 -1.41 11.22
N LEU A 111 12.12 -0.99 10.38
CA LEU A 111 13.20 -1.86 9.90
C LEU A 111 14.46 -1.63 10.75
N ASP A 112 15.44 -2.52 10.61
CA ASP A 112 16.76 -2.31 11.21
C ASP A 112 17.36 -0.96 10.73
N PRO A 113 17.93 -0.13 11.61
CA PRO A 113 18.53 1.14 11.24
C PRO A 113 19.57 1.04 10.12
N ALA A 114 20.27 -0.09 10.00
CA ALA A 114 21.23 -0.35 8.92
C ALA A 114 20.58 -0.33 7.53
N VAL A 115 19.28 -0.58 7.42
CA VAL A 115 18.54 -0.51 6.15
C VAL A 115 18.57 0.89 5.54
N SER A 116 18.62 1.94 6.38
CA SER A 116 18.72 3.33 5.91
C SER A 116 19.98 3.62 5.10
N GLN A 117 21.01 2.78 5.23
CA GLN A 117 22.29 2.92 4.53
C GLN A 117 22.38 2.01 3.29
N MET A 118 21.40 1.13 3.06
CA MET A 118 21.40 0.23 1.91
C MET A 118 21.11 0.99 0.62
N ARG A 119 21.73 0.56 -0.49
CA ARG A 119 21.29 1.01 -1.81
C ARG A 119 19.92 0.41 -2.12
N PHE A 120 19.12 1.09 -2.95
CA PHE A 120 17.78 0.62 -3.31
C PHE A 120 17.77 -0.81 -3.87
N SER A 121 18.74 -1.14 -4.73
CA SER A 121 18.89 -2.48 -5.32
C SER A 121 19.14 -3.57 -4.25
N ASP A 122 19.91 -3.26 -3.22
CA ASP A 122 20.16 -4.20 -2.11
C ASP A 122 18.92 -4.31 -1.22
N PHE A 123 18.26 -3.18 -0.93
CA PHE A 123 17.01 -3.13 -0.15
C PHE A 123 15.89 -3.99 -0.75
N ILE A 124 15.66 -3.94 -2.07
CA ILE A 124 14.58 -4.74 -2.66
C ILE A 124 14.88 -6.25 -2.63
N ARG A 125 16.14 -6.65 -2.39
CA ARG A 125 16.59 -8.06 -2.33
C ARG A 125 16.81 -8.59 -0.92
N MET A 126 16.76 -7.73 0.10
CA MET A 126 16.99 -8.15 1.49
C MET A 126 15.83 -9.00 2.02
N GLU A 127 16.12 -9.93 2.92
CA GLU A 127 15.06 -10.56 3.74
C GLU A 127 14.36 -9.49 4.59
N TRP A 128 13.03 -9.49 4.61
CA TRP A 128 12.27 -8.54 5.42
C TRP A 128 12.11 -9.04 6.86
N ALA A 129 12.59 -8.23 7.80
CA ALA A 129 12.24 -8.31 9.22
C ALA A 129 11.83 -6.92 9.74
N SER A 130 10.79 -6.86 10.57
CA SER A 130 10.43 -5.62 11.28
C SER A 130 10.89 -5.70 12.74
N TYR A 131 11.24 -4.58 13.35
CA TYR A 131 11.78 -4.51 14.70
C TYR A 131 11.09 -3.44 15.53
N TRP A 132 11.14 -3.62 16.84
CA TRP A 132 10.71 -2.63 17.82
C TRP A 132 11.85 -1.66 18.13
N TYR A 133 11.77 -0.44 17.60
CA TYR A 133 12.70 0.65 17.92
C TYR A 133 11.92 1.87 18.43
N GLY A 134 12.63 2.99 18.62
CA GLY A 134 12.11 4.25 19.15
C GLY A 134 11.02 4.94 18.32
N ASP A 135 10.70 4.41 17.13
CA ASP A 135 9.62 4.88 16.29
C ASP A 135 8.23 4.33 16.71
N PHE A 136 8.18 3.41 17.70
CA PHE A 136 6.96 3.01 18.38
C PHE A 136 6.74 3.76 19.71
N TRP A 137 5.51 4.20 19.94
CA TRP A 137 5.11 4.87 21.18
C TRP A 137 5.40 3.99 22.40
N GLY A 138 6.21 4.51 23.33
CA GLY A 138 6.52 3.84 24.59
C GLY A 138 7.59 2.74 24.49
N VAL A 139 8.24 2.57 23.32
CA VAL A 139 9.40 1.69 23.18
C VAL A 139 10.64 2.58 23.11
N ASP A 140 11.40 2.64 24.20
CA ASP A 140 12.72 3.27 24.24
C ASP A 140 13.81 2.20 24.46
N GLU A 141 15.08 2.61 24.52
CA GLU A 141 16.22 1.70 24.73
C GLU A 141 16.13 0.89 26.03
N ALA A 142 15.38 1.37 27.03
CA ALA A 142 15.18 0.68 28.30
C ALA A 142 14.02 -0.32 28.25
N HIS A 143 13.16 -0.26 27.23
CA HIS A 143 11.99 -1.12 27.12
C HIS A 143 12.40 -2.58 26.80
N PRO A 144 11.83 -3.61 27.45
CA PRO A 144 12.26 -5.01 27.27
C PRO A 144 12.18 -5.60 25.86
N ILE A 145 11.37 -4.98 24.99
CA ILE A 145 11.21 -5.41 23.59
C ILE A 145 12.05 -4.59 22.62
N TYR A 146 12.78 -3.58 23.08
CA TYR A 146 13.63 -2.76 22.22
C TYR A 146 14.64 -3.61 21.44
N ALA A 147 14.83 -3.28 20.17
CA ALA A 147 15.65 -4.00 19.19
C ALA A 147 15.28 -5.49 19.00
N THR A 148 14.10 -5.92 19.45
CA THR A 148 13.60 -7.27 19.17
C THR A 148 12.73 -7.29 17.92
N GLU A 149 12.68 -8.44 17.25
CA GLU A 149 11.88 -8.62 16.05
C GLU A 149 10.37 -8.61 16.39
N MET A 150 9.59 -7.93 15.55
CA MET A 150 8.13 -7.94 15.60
C MET A 150 7.61 -9.27 15.04
N MET A 151 7.44 -10.28 15.89
CA MET A 151 7.07 -11.63 15.46
C MET A 151 5.72 -11.68 14.70
N HIS A 152 4.77 -10.79 15.00
CA HIS A 152 3.48 -10.69 14.31
C HIS A 152 3.57 -10.07 12.90
N GLU A 153 4.75 -9.59 12.49
CA GLU A 153 5.01 -9.07 11.15
C GLU A 153 5.60 -10.12 10.19
N ARG A 154 5.82 -11.34 10.68
CA ARG A 154 6.20 -12.53 9.89
C ARG A 154 5.02 -13.08 9.09
N ASP A 155 5.28 -14.03 8.22
CA ASP A 155 4.24 -14.74 7.49
C ASP A 155 3.32 -15.46 8.49
N PRO A 156 2.01 -15.12 8.55
CA PRO A 156 1.09 -15.73 9.51
C PRO A 156 0.83 -17.22 9.24
N GLN A 157 1.15 -17.72 8.04
CA GLN A 157 0.97 -19.14 7.70
C GLN A 157 2.18 -19.98 8.13
N THR A 158 3.39 -19.46 7.94
CA THR A 158 4.63 -20.24 8.14
C THR A 158 5.45 -19.82 9.35
N GLY A 159 5.21 -18.63 9.89
CA GLY A 159 6.04 -18.02 10.93
C GLY A 159 7.44 -17.61 10.44
N ALA A 160 7.71 -17.71 9.13
CA ALA A 160 8.98 -17.33 8.53
C ALA A 160 9.04 -15.82 8.22
N ARG A 161 10.25 -15.30 8.09
CA ARG A 161 10.47 -13.99 7.49
C ARG A 161 10.18 -14.05 5.99
N PHE A 162 9.86 -12.90 5.41
CA PHE A 162 9.63 -12.83 3.97
C PHE A 162 10.97 -12.66 3.25
N ALA A 163 11.18 -13.45 2.20
CA ALA A 163 12.43 -13.43 1.44
C ALA A 163 12.79 -12.06 0.86
N ASN A 164 11.79 -11.19 0.60
CA ASN A 164 11.99 -9.81 0.18
C ASN A 164 10.77 -8.91 0.46
N PRO A 165 10.90 -7.57 0.33
CA PRO A 165 9.78 -6.64 0.56
C PRO A 165 8.54 -6.93 -0.30
N MET A 166 8.72 -7.39 -1.55
CA MET A 166 7.62 -7.72 -2.46
C MET A 166 6.84 -8.94 -2.00
N ARG A 167 7.51 -9.99 -1.50
CA ARG A 167 6.82 -11.16 -0.92
C ARG A 167 5.96 -10.77 0.28
N LYS A 168 6.48 -9.91 1.16
CA LYS A 168 5.70 -9.35 2.27
C LYS A 168 4.51 -8.54 1.78
N ARG A 169 4.72 -7.72 0.74
CA ARG A 169 3.66 -6.93 0.13
C ARG A 169 2.53 -7.79 -0.39
N THR A 170 2.85 -8.77 -1.24
CA THR A 170 1.89 -9.72 -1.78
C THR A 170 1.11 -10.40 -0.67
N ALA A 171 1.78 -10.87 0.38
CA ALA A 171 1.13 -11.50 1.52
C ALA A 171 0.15 -10.55 2.24
N LYS A 172 0.54 -9.30 2.51
CA LYS A 172 -0.34 -8.32 3.18
C LYS A 172 -1.53 -7.92 2.31
N LEU A 173 -1.31 -7.59 1.05
CA LEU A 173 -2.37 -7.17 0.14
C LEU A 173 -3.35 -8.32 -0.12
N SER A 174 -2.86 -9.54 -0.32
CA SER A 174 -3.71 -10.74 -0.45
C SER A 174 -4.51 -10.99 0.83
N HIS A 175 -3.86 -10.88 2.00
CA HIS A 175 -4.53 -11.05 3.29
C HIS A 175 -5.68 -10.04 3.49
N TRP A 176 -5.45 -8.76 3.21
CA TRP A 176 -6.48 -7.73 3.37
C TRP A 176 -7.58 -7.82 2.31
N ALA A 177 -7.25 -8.13 1.06
CA ALA A 177 -8.25 -8.38 0.01
C ALA A 177 -9.13 -9.59 0.34
N GLY A 178 -8.56 -10.62 1.00
CA GLY A 178 -9.26 -11.80 1.49
C GLY A 178 -10.20 -11.55 2.68
N LEU A 179 -10.18 -10.37 3.30
CA LEU A 179 -11.04 -10.08 4.46
C LEU A 179 -12.53 -10.12 4.12
N HIS A 180 -12.93 -10.04 2.85
CA HIS A 180 -14.32 -10.19 2.42
C HIS A 180 -14.96 -11.53 2.85
N ARG A 181 -14.17 -12.54 3.22
CA ARG A 181 -14.69 -13.82 3.73
C ARG A 181 -15.23 -13.73 5.16
N ARG A 182 -14.91 -12.66 5.89
CA ARG A 182 -15.28 -12.47 7.31
C ARG A 182 -15.66 -11.05 7.70
N ALA A 183 -15.41 -10.08 6.83
CA ALA A 183 -15.96 -8.74 6.91
C ALA A 183 -17.20 -8.66 6.02
N HIS A 184 -18.28 -8.10 6.54
CA HIS A 184 -19.50 -7.88 5.75
C HIS A 184 -19.25 -6.86 4.63
N ASN A 185 -18.44 -5.84 4.93
CA ASN A 185 -18.16 -4.74 4.03
C ASN A 185 -16.64 -4.53 3.90
N LEU A 186 -16.15 -4.50 2.66
CA LEU A 186 -14.74 -4.32 2.32
C LEU A 186 -14.63 -3.40 1.11
N CYS A 187 -13.77 -2.40 1.18
CA CYS A 187 -13.41 -1.51 0.08
C CYS A 187 -11.91 -1.58 -0.16
N LEU A 188 -11.50 -1.74 -1.42
CA LEU A 188 -10.13 -1.65 -1.88
C LEU A 188 -9.98 -0.35 -2.66
N VAL A 189 -8.96 0.41 -2.30
CA VAL A 189 -8.67 1.73 -2.86
C VAL A 189 -7.21 1.78 -3.28
N ASP A 190 -6.95 2.24 -4.50
CA ASP A 190 -5.59 2.61 -4.88
C ASP A 190 -5.25 4.03 -4.44
N GLN A 191 -3.98 4.23 -4.14
CA GLN A 191 -3.48 5.49 -3.61
C GLN A 191 -3.36 6.58 -4.68
N ALA A 192 -3.27 6.21 -5.96
CA ALA A 192 -3.18 7.16 -7.07
C ALA A 192 -4.51 7.88 -7.27
N SER A 193 -5.64 7.17 -7.18
CA SER A 193 -7.00 7.74 -7.19
C SER A 193 -7.21 8.69 -6.02
N VAL A 194 -6.72 8.35 -4.82
CA VAL A 194 -6.79 9.27 -3.65
C VAL A 194 -5.98 10.55 -3.89
N GLN A 195 -4.83 10.46 -4.58
CA GLN A 195 -4.03 11.64 -4.89
C GLN A 195 -4.63 12.50 -6.00
N ALA A 196 -5.17 11.87 -7.04
CA ALA A 196 -5.68 12.55 -8.21
C ALA A 196 -7.03 13.22 -7.95
N ASP A 197 -7.92 12.54 -7.21
CA ASP A 197 -9.28 13.01 -6.94
C ASP A 197 -9.75 12.57 -5.54
N PRO A 198 -9.22 13.20 -4.46
CA PRO A 198 -9.58 12.83 -3.09
C PRO A 198 -11.07 13.07 -2.79
N GLU A 199 -11.70 14.06 -3.44
CA GLU A 199 -13.13 14.32 -3.29
C GLU A 199 -13.97 13.24 -3.97
N GLY A 200 -13.62 12.85 -5.20
CA GLY A 200 -14.27 11.77 -5.92
C GLY A 200 -14.20 10.43 -5.17
N VAL A 201 -13.03 10.08 -4.61
CA VAL A 201 -12.91 8.89 -3.75
C VAL A 201 -13.83 8.98 -2.53
N THR A 202 -13.91 10.15 -1.89
CA THR A 202 -14.78 10.35 -0.73
C THR A 202 -16.26 10.22 -1.10
N ARG A 203 -16.67 10.81 -2.23
CA ARG A 203 -18.02 10.66 -2.80
C ARG A 203 -18.35 9.21 -3.15
N ALA A 204 -17.39 8.49 -3.71
CA ALA A 204 -17.54 7.06 -4.01
C ALA A 204 -17.76 6.24 -2.73
N LEU A 205 -16.98 6.48 -1.67
CA LEU A 205 -17.17 5.83 -0.36
C LEU A 205 -18.55 6.15 0.23
N ALA A 206 -18.98 7.41 0.20
CA ALA A 206 -20.31 7.82 0.64
C ALA A 206 -21.41 7.10 -0.14
N ALA A 207 -21.34 7.10 -1.47
CA ALA A 207 -22.34 6.46 -2.33
C ALA A 207 -22.46 4.95 -2.09
N MET A 208 -21.33 4.24 -1.94
CA MET A 208 -21.33 2.79 -1.69
C MET A 208 -21.84 2.41 -0.30
N THR A 209 -21.72 3.30 0.67
CA THR A 209 -22.03 3.01 2.09
C THR A 209 -23.34 3.61 2.57
N GLY A 210 -23.90 4.55 1.80
CA GLY A 210 -25.01 5.39 2.23
C GLY A 210 -24.64 6.43 3.30
N LEU A 211 -23.35 6.58 3.62
CA LEU A 211 -22.90 7.61 4.57
C LEU A 211 -23.12 9.00 3.97
N PRO A 212 -23.68 9.96 4.73
CA PRO A 212 -23.78 11.33 4.26
C PRO A 212 -22.38 11.96 4.20
N MET A 213 -22.15 12.75 3.15
CA MET A 213 -21.01 13.67 3.11
C MET A 213 -21.35 14.96 3.85
N GLY A 214 -20.32 15.61 4.39
CA GLY A 214 -20.45 17.01 4.82
C GLY A 214 -20.74 17.94 3.63
N ASP A 215 -21.41 19.06 3.91
CA ASP A 215 -21.83 20.04 2.88
C ASP A 215 -20.66 20.68 2.12
N THR A 216 -19.47 20.69 2.72
CA THR A 216 -18.25 21.24 2.14
C THR A 216 -17.12 20.23 2.25
N PHE A 217 -16.50 19.91 1.12
CA PHE A 217 -15.35 19.02 1.08
C PHE A 217 -14.14 19.66 1.78
N ARG A 218 -13.47 18.89 2.64
CA ARG A 218 -12.28 19.27 3.41
C ARG A 218 -11.07 18.51 2.86
N PRO A 219 -10.19 19.18 2.09
CA PRO A 219 -8.99 18.54 1.57
C PRO A 219 -7.97 18.24 2.69
N VAL A 220 -7.05 17.31 2.41
CA VAL A 220 -5.88 17.04 3.25
C VAL A 220 -4.64 17.54 2.52
N ASP A 221 -4.25 18.78 2.80
CA ASP A 221 -3.19 19.52 2.10
C ASP A 221 -1.82 19.49 2.81
N SER A 222 -1.76 18.85 3.97
CA SER A 222 -0.58 18.81 4.83
C SER A 222 0.01 17.41 4.97
N TYR A 223 1.31 17.34 5.29
CA TYR A 223 2.01 16.09 5.50
C TYR A 223 1.34 15.26 6.60
N LYS A 224 0.84 14.08 6.21
CA LYS A 224 0.04 13.19 7.07
C LYS A 224 -1.19 13.88 7.70
N GLY A 225 -1.70 14.96 7.11
CA GLY A 225 -2.88 15.69 7.59
C GLY A 225 -2.71 16.42 8.92
N ARG A 226 -1.47 16.69 9.36
CA ARG A 226 -1.21 17.30 10.68
C ARG A 226 -1.29 18.83 10.69
N GLY A 227 -1.50 19.49 9.56
CA GLY A 227 -1.55 20.96 9.44
C GLY A 227 -0.20 21.67 9.62
N VAL A 228 0.89 20.95 9.95
CA VAL A 228 2.20 21.56 10.29
C VAL A 228 3.02 21.93 9.07
N LYS A 229 2.99 21.10 8.02
CA LYS A 229 3.78 21.31 6.80
C LYS A 229 2.93 20.99 5.58
N PRO A 230 2.88 21.85 4.54
CA PRO A 230 2.26 21.50 3.27
C PRO A 230 2.81 20.18 2.72
N TYR A 231 1.97 19.38 2.10
CA TYR A 231 2.43 18.19 1.40
C TYR A 231 3.19 18.59 0.13
N GLN A 232 4.38 18.04 -0.05
CA GLN A 232 5.13 18.14 -1.29
C GLN A 232 5.35 16.73 -1.84
N PRO A 233 4.90 16.44 -3.07
CA PRO A 233 5.21 15.19 -3.74
C PRO A 233 6.72 14.98 -3.80
N HIS A 234 7.17 13.76 -3.52
CA HIS A 234 8.57 13.44 -3.64
C HIS A 234 8.87 12.86 -5.02
N VAL A 235 9.82 13.49 -5.72
CA VAL A 235 10.43 12.92 -6.91
C VAL A 235 11.49 11.90 -6.52
N TYR A 236 11.31 10.65 -6.93
CA TYR A 236 12.26 9.58 -6.70
C TYR A 236 13.21 9.39 -7.90
N PRO A 237 14.44 8.88 -7.68
CA PRO A 237 15.33 8.49 -8.77
C PRO A 237 14.69 7.41 -9.66
N ALA A 238 15.10 7.36 -10.94
CA ALA A 238 14.71 6.27 -11.82
C ALA A 238 15.22 4.92 -11.28
N VAL A 239 14.38 3.88 -11.38
CA VAL A 239 14.74 2.51 -11.02
C VAL A 239 15.36 1.82 -12.24
N SER A 240 16.44 1.07 -12.04
CA SER A 240 17.12 0.35 -13.11
C SER A 240 16.21 -0.71 -13.75
N ALA A 241 16.47 -1.07 -15.02
CA ALA A 241 15.71 -2.12 -15.70
C ALA A 241 15.79 -3.47 -14.96
N ASP A 242 16.97 -3.82 -14.43
CA ASP A 242 17.19 -5.05 -13.67
C ASP A 242 16.40 -5.07 -12.36
N ASP A 243 16.33 -3.93 -11.66
CA ASP A 243 15.53 -3.80 -10.45
C ASP A 243 14.03 -3.84 -10.76
N LEU A 244 13.57 -3.22 -11.85
CA LEU A 244 12.17 -3.32 -12.29
C LEU A 244 11.79 -4.77 -12.63
N ALA A 245 12.67 -5.49 -13.34
CA ALA A 245 12.45 -6.90 -13.65
C ALA A 245 12.42 -7.76 -12.38
N PHE A 246 13.33 -7.51 -11.43
CA PHE A 246 13.33 -8.20 -10.14
C PHE A 246 12.06 -7.94 -9.32
N ILE A 247 11.59 -6.68 -9.28
CA ILE A 247 10.35 -6.30 -8.61
C ILE A 247 9.17 -7.04 -9.25
N ALA A 248 9.02 -6.95 -10.58
CA ALA A 248 7.92 -7.59 -11.30
C ALA A 248 7.88 -9.10 -11.08
N ALA A 249 9.05 -9.78 -11.10
CA ALA A 249 9.16 -11.22 -10.88
C ALA A 249 8.81 -11.68 -9.44
N ASN A 250 8.76 -10.76 -8.47
CA ASN A 250 8.47 -11.06 -7.07
C ASN A 250 7.08 -10.58 -6.60
N LEU A 251 6.32 -9.95 -7.49
CA LEU A 251 4.93 -9.55 -7.23
C LEU A 251 3.96 -10.61 -7.77
N ASP A 252 2.73 -10.57 -7.27
CA ASP A 252 1.63 -11.36 -7.80
C ASP A 252 0.68 -10.46 -8.60
N PRO A 253 0.56 -10.64 -9.92
CA PRO A 253 -0.27 -9.78 -10.76
C PRO A 253 -1.76 -9.87 -10.43
N LYS A 254 -2.27 -11.00 -9.93
CA LYS A 254 -3.67 -11.13 -9.50
C LYS A 254 -3.91 -10.28 -8.25
N VAL A 255 -2.97 -10.30 -7.31
CA VAL A 255 -3.07 -9.48 -6.08
C VAL A 255 -2.99 -8.00 -6.40
N GLU A 256 -2.01 -7.56 -7.21
CA GLU A 256 -1.90 -6.16 -7.62
C GLU A 256 -3.15 -5.69 -8.38
N GLY A 257 -3.63 -6.49 -9.34
CA GLY A 257 -4.84 -6.19 -10.11
C GLY A 257 -6.11 -6.12 -9.26
N SER A 258 -6.16 -6.79 -8.11
CA SER A 258 -7.30 -6.68 -7.19
C SER A 258 -7.48 -5.27 -6.61
N TYR A 259 -6.41 -4.47 -6.58
CA TYR A 259 -6.42 -3.06 -6.18
C TYR A 259 -6.46 -2.11 -7.39
N GLY A 260 -6.59 -2.62 -8.62
CA GLY A 260 -6.49 -1.79 -9.83
C GLY A 260 -5.05 -1.36 -10.16
N LEU A 261 -4.05 -1.95 -9.51
CA LEU A 261 -2.64 -1.61 -9.73
C LEU A 261 -2.06 -2.38 -10.91
N THR A 262 -1.16 -1.73 -11.63
CA THR A 262 -0.43 -2.32 -12.76
C THR A 262 0.91 -2.90 -12.32
N MET A 263 1.33 -3.97 -12.99
CA MET A 263 2.68 -4.48 -12.84
C MET A 263 3.71 -3.47 -13.37
N PRO A 264 4.88 -3.33 -12.73
CA PRO A 264 5.96 -2.52 -13.28
C PRO A 264 6.37 -3.07 -14.65
N ALA A 265 6.45 -2.20 -15.65
CA ALA A 265 6.95 -2.60 -16.95
C ALA A 265 8.43 -2.97 -16.81
N ALA A 266 8.78 -4.22 -17.11
CA ALA A 266 10.16 -4.54 -17.41
C ALA A 266 10.52 -3.76 -18.68
N ALA A 267 11.56 -2.93 -18.63
CA ALA A 267 12.11 -2.39 -19.87
C ALA A 267 12.43 -3.60 -20.75
N ALA A 268 11.90 -3.63 -21.98
CA ALA A 268 12.27 -4.65 -22.94
C ALA A 268 13.79 -4.65 -23.00
N ALA A 269 14.41 -5.77 -22.62
CA ALA A 269 15.84 -5.94 -22.78
C ALA A 269 16.13 -5.64 -24.25
N ASP A 270 16.82 -4.54 -24.50
CA ASP A 270 17.31 -4.18 -25.81
C ASP A 270 18.17 -5.36 -26.27
N ARG A 271 17.59 -6.25 -27.07
CA ARG A 271 18.32 -7.36 -27.67
C ARG A 271 19.22 -6.70 -28.69
N GLY A 272 20.45 -6.43 -28.24
CA GLY A 272 21.53 -5.76 -28.93
C GLY A 272 21.29 -5.55 -30.42
N SER A 273 21.08 -4.29 -30.80
CA SER A 273 21.41 -3.89 -32.16
C SER A 273 22.93 -4.05 -32.34
N PRO A 274 23.37 -4.66 -33.45
CA PRO A 274 24.78 -4.91 -33.69
C PRO A 274 25.52 -3.58 -33.86
N VAL A 275 26.71 -3.55 -33.29
CA VAL A 275 27.74 -2.53 -33.51
C VAL A 275 27.83 -2.20 -35.01
N GLY A 276 27.61 -0.94 -35.36
CA GLY A 276 27.72 -0.45 -36.74
C GLY A 276 27.72 1.07 -36.84
N ALA A 277 28.93 1.60 -37.06
CA ALA A 277 29.26 2.84 -37.77
C ALA A 277 28.83 4.21 -37.19
N ASP A 278 29.82 4.85 -36.56
CA ASP A 278 30.35 6.17 -36.88
C ASP A 278 29.46 7.14 -37.68
N THR A 279 29.08 8.28 -37.06
CA THR A 279 29.19 9.58 -37.74
C THR A 279 29.16 10.73 -36.75
N THR A 280 30.29 11.43 -36.72
CA THR A 280 30.49 12.76 -36.16
C THR A 280 29.63 13.79 -36.90
N THR A 281 28.86 14.62 -36.18
CA THR A 281 28.70 16.04 -36.54
C THR A 281 28.21 16.87 -35.36
N ARG A 282 28.93 17.97 -35.11
CA ARG A 282 28.58 19.08 -34.21
C ARG A 282 27.38 19.85 -34.76
N GLY A 283 26.54 20.38 -33.86
CA GLY A 283 25.55 21.41 -34.18
C GLY A 283 25.14 22.17 -32.92
N SER A 284 25.59 23.42 -32.82
CA SER A 284 25.25 24.41 -31.78
C SER A 284 23.82 24.92 -31.95
N GLY A 285 23.15 25.33 -30.86
CA GLY A 285 21.89 26.09 -30.99
C GLY A 285 21.10 26.24 -29.70
N ALA A 286 21.29 27.38 -29.04
CA ALA A 286 20.50 27.97 -27.97
C ALA A 286 18.97 27.88 -28.17
N LEU A 287 18.20 27.90 -27.07
CA LEU A 287 17.30 29.03 -26.76
C LEU A 287 16.78 28.98 -25.31
N SER A 288 17.04 30.11 -24.65
CA SER A 288 16.49 30.57 -23.38
C SER A 288 15.11 31.17 -23.61
N VAL A 289 14.17 31.01 -22.66
CA VAL A 289 13.08 31.96 -22.45
C VAL A 289 12.83 32.12 -20.95
N SER A 290 13.24 33.28 -20.43
CA SER A 290 12.68 33.92 -19.24
C SER A 290 11.41 34.70 -19.61
N ALA A 291 10.42 34.69 -18.73
CA ALA A 291 9.48 35.79 -18.47
C ALA A 291 9.03 35.62 -17.00
N MET A 292 9.51 36.40 -16.03
CA MET A 292 9.09 37.78 -15.67
C MET A 292 7.57 37.94 -15.56
N VAL A 293 7.07 38.01 -14.31
CA VAL A 293 6.17 39.08 -13.85
C VAL A 293 6.56 39.42 -12.41
N THR A 294 6.84 40.70 -12.18
CA THR A 294 7.16 41.36 -10.91
C THR A 294 5.93 42.06 -10.32
N ASP A 295 5.98 42.18 -9.00
CA ASP A 295 5.46 43.22 -8.11
C ASP A 295 3.95 43.45 -7.96
N SER A 296 3.44 43.16 -6.76
CA SER A 296 3.30 44.16 -5.67
C SER A 296 3.27 43.47 -4.31
#